data_AF-A0A2R4FEJ9-F1
#
_entry.id   AF-A0A2R4FEJ9-F1
#
_cell.length_a   1.000
_cell.length_b   1.000
_cell.length_c   1.000
_cell.angle_alpha   90.00
_cell.angle_beta   90.00
_cell.angle_gamma   90.00
#
_symmetry.space_group_name_H-M   'P 1'
#
loop_
_entity.id
_entity.type
_entity.pdbx_description
1 polymer ?
#
loop_
_entity_poly.entity_id
_entity_poly.type
_entity_poly.pdbx_seq_one_letter_code
_entity_poly.pdbx_strand_id
1 'polypeptide(L)'
;MRTVTPVGSTRKWLPPLALAVAFVAVVEGLSLVEFLPVPVALLVALGWGVGIGLLATWLRGRATLAAWLEDGLVALGVVTMALFAFGGAAGLLMLDAALESPTLTGQTLVLMFLPSIPVAILGNVPTELVVIPMLLVLGWRPGRRRILVVVAAALYFVHRVWTYLVFSSARLDFAETERSTTPLTEAERERLGSALHVDDPRWILNLVIFAVFLLAAHFSRVREARAPARSVGS
;
A
#
# COMPACT_ATOMS: atom_id res chain seq x y z
N MET A 1 -24.05 37.89 -28.14
CA MET A 1 -22.88 37.03 -27.86
C MET A 1 -22.27 37.44 -26.52
N ARG A 2 -22.46 36.64 -25.47
CA ARG A 2 -21.71 36.76 -24.21
C ARG A 2 -20.89 35.48 -24.06
N THR A 3 -19.60 35.60 -24.33
CA THR A 3 -18.58 34.62 -23.96
C THR A 3 -18.43 34.64 -22.44
N VAL A 4 -19.11 33.73 -21.76
CA VAL A 4 -18.86 33.45 -20.35
C VAL A 4 -17.58 32.60 -20.30
N THR A 5 -16.48 33.18 -19.83
CA THR A 5 -15.25 32.44 -19.51
C THR A 5 -15.49 31.56 -18.28
N PRO A 6 -15.10 30.27 -18.30
CA PRO A 6 -15.27 29.41 -17.14
C PRO A 6 -14.14 29.62 -16.14
N VAL A 7 -14.25 30.66 -15.30
CA VAL A 7 -13.43 30.81 -14.09
C VAL A 7 -13.96 29.85 -13.02
N GLY A 8 -13.68 28.55 -13.18
CA GLY A 8 -14.12 27.52 -12.22
C GLY A 8 -13.52 26.13 -12.38
N SER A 9 -12.66 25.92 -13.38
CA SER A 9 -12.14 24.59 -13.77
C SER A 9 -10.79 24.25 -13.12
N THR A 10 -9.93 25.24 -12.88
CA THR A 10 -8.52 25.03 -12.54
C THR A 10 -8.23 24.66 -11.08
N ARG A 11 -9.20 24.63 -10.16
CA ARG A 11 -8.93 24.22 -8.75
C ARG A 11 -9.34 22.79 -8.41
N LYS A 12 -10.09 22.10 -9.28
CA LYS A 12 -10.63 20.75 -8.96
C LYS A 12 -9.57 19.63 -8.93
N TRP A 13 -8.34 19.90 -9.37
CA TRP A 13 -7.22 18.95 -9.37
C TRP A 13 -6.20 19.18 -8.24
N LEU A 14 -6.26 20.31 -7.53
CA LEU A 14 -5.34 20.58 -6.42
C LEU A 14 -5.55 19.64 -5.23
N PRO A 15 -6.80 19.38 -4.76
CA PRO A 15 -7.00 18.46 -3.63
C PRO A 15 -6.46 17.04 -3.85
N PRO A 16 -6.73 16.33 -4.97
CA PRO A 16 -6.20 14.99 -5.15
C PRO A 16 -4.68 14.98 -5.29
N LEU A 17 -4.09 16.01 -5.92
CA LEU A 17 -2.64 16.13 -5.99
C LEU A 17 -2.04 16.31 -4.60
N ALA A 18 -2.58 17.24 -3.80
CA ALA A 18 -2.10 17.48 -2.45
C ALA A 18 -2.19 16.22 -1.57
N LEU A 19 -3.27 15.44 -1.69
CA LEU A 19 -3.41 14.16 -0.99
C LEU A 19 -2.38 13.12 -1.45
N ALA A 20 -2.14 12.99 -2.75
CA ALA A 20 -1.14 12.06 -3.28
C ALA A 20 0.27 12.45 -2.83
N VAL A 21 0.63 13.74 -2.91
CA VAL A 21 1.93 14.25 -2.45
C VAL A 21 2.09 14.05 -0.95
N ALA A 22 1.08 14.40 -0.14
CA ALA A 22 1.14 14.24 1.31
C ALA A 22 1.27 12.76 1.72
N PHE A 23 0.53 11.87 1.04
CA PHE A 23 0.65 10.43 1.23
C PHE A 23 2.09 9.96 1.01
N VAL A 24 2.67 10.26 -0.16
CA VAL A 24 4.03 9.83 -0.51
C VAL A 24 5.05 10.47 0.43
N ALA A 25 4.94 11.77 0.71
CA ALA A 25 5.87 12.51 1.56
C ALA A 25 6.02 11.89 2.95
N VAL A 26 4.91 11.45 3.55
CA VAL A 26 4.92 10.82 4.87
C VAL A 26 5.37 9.37 4.79
N VAL A 27 4.76 8.57 3.91
CA VAL A 27 5.01 7.12 3.83
C VAL A 27 6.45 6.85 3.40
N GLU A 28 6.90 7.47 2.31
CA GLU A 28 8.28 7.32 1.84
C GLU A 28 9.26 8.12 2.69
N GLY A 29 8.86 9.25 3.26
CA GLY A 29 9.69 9.97 4.22
C GLY A 29 10.06 9.06 5.39
N LEU A 30 9.08 8.37 5.98
CA LEU A 30 9.29 7.40 7.05
C LEU A 30 10.09 6.17 6.59
N SER A 31 9.97 5.74 5.34
CA SER A 31 10.79 4.64 4.81
C SER A 31 12.25 5.04 4.62
N LEU A 32 12.50 6.26 4.15
CA LEU A 32 13.83 6.71 3.72
C LEU A 32 14.67 7.26 4.87
N VAL A 33 14.07 7.64 6.00
CA VAL A 33 14.83 8.16 7.16
C VAL A 33 15.76 7.12 7.77
N GLU A 34 15.55 5.82 7.49
CA GLU A 34 16.48 4.75 7.85
C GLU A 34 17.82 4.85 7.09
N PHE A 35 17.83 5.46 5.90
CA PHE A 35 18.97 5.49 4.99
C PHE A 35 19.51 6.90 4.72
N LEU A 36 18.70 7.93 4.94
CA LEU A 36 18.98 9.31 4.59
C LEU A 36 18.67 10.24 5.78
N PRO A 37 19.39 11.37 5.92
CA PRO A 37 18.99 12.42 6.86
C PRO A 37 17.55 12.88 6.61
N VAL A 38 16.80 13.13 7.68
CA VAL A 38 15.36 13.48 7.63
C VAL A 38 15.03 14.55 6.57
N PRO A 39 15.76 15.67 6.44
CA PRO A 39 15.45 16.68 5.42
C PRO A 39 15.58 16.15 4.00
N VAL A 40 16.57 15.29 3.73
CA VAL A 40 16.82 14.72 2.41
C VAL A 40 15.76 13.68 2.07
N ALA A 41 15.42 12.79 3.02
CA ALA A 41 14.34 11.81 2.87
C ALA A 41 13.01 12.47 2.49
N LEU A 42 12.62 13.54 3.20
CA LEU A 42 11.40 14.28 2.93
C LEU A 42 11.43 14.98 1.56
N LEU A 43 12.56 15.56 1.16
CA LEU A 43 12.70 16.20 -0.15
C LEU A 43 12.57 15.19 -1.30
N VAL A 44 13.19 14.01 -1.17
CA VAL A 44 13.08 12.92 -2.15
C VAL A 44 11.63 12.44 -2.24
N ALA A 45 10.99 12.19 -1.10
CA ALA A 45 9.59 11.76 -1.04
C ALA A 45 8.63 12.80 -1.64
N LEU A 46 8.83 14.09 -1.33
CA LEU A 46 8.07 15.19 -1.92
C LEU A 46 8.27 15.28 -3.42
N GLY A 47 9.52 15.22 -3.89
CA GLY A 47 9.86 15.25 -5.31
C GLY A 47 9.18 14.11 -6.08
N TRP A 48 9.21 12.90 -5.52
CA TRP A 48 8.52 11.74 -6.09
C TRP A 48 7.00 11.93 -6.10
N GLY A 49 6.41 12.35 -4.97
CA GLY A 49 4.98 12.62 -4.85
C GLY A 49 4.48 13.64 -5.86
N VAL A 50 5.23 14.71 -6.09
CA VAL A 50 4.93 15.71 -7.11
C VAL A 50 5.04 15.09 -8.50
N GLY A 51 6.12 14.36 -8.79
CA GLY A 51 6.33 13.69 -10.08
C GLY A 51 5.18 12.74 -10.45
N ILE A 52 4.81 11.84 -9.54
CA ILE A 52 3.73 10.86 -9.78
C ILE A 52 2.36 11.56 -9.90
N GLY A 53 2.13 12.60 -9.11
CA GLY A 53 0.88 13.37 -9.15
C GLY A 53 0.72 14.16 -10.45
N LEU A 54 1.80 14.77 -10.95
CA LEU A 54 1.83 15.43 -12.25
C LEU A 54 1.63 14.44 -13.39
N LEU A 55 2.29 13.27 -13.34
CA LEU A 55 2.11 12.20 -14.32
C LEU A 55 0.64 11.72 -14.35
N ALA A 56 0.04 11.46 -13.18
CA ALA A 56 -1.36 11.06 -13.09
C ALA A 56 -2.31 12.15 -13.60
N THR A 57 -2.00 13.43 -13.35
CA THR A 57 -2.78 14.56 -13.87
C THR A 57 -2.70 14.65 -15.39
N TRP A 58 -1.51 14.44 -15.97
CA TRP A 58 -1.33 14.37 -17.42
C TRP A 58 -2.09 13.18 -18.03
N LEU A 59 -2.00 12.00 -17.41
CA LEU A 59 -2.72 10.80 -17.82
C LEU A 59 -4.25 10.98 -17.79
N ARG A 60 -4.76 11.77 -16.84
CA ARG A 60 -6.20 12.07 -16.73
C ARG A 60 -6.78 12.72 -18.01
N GLY A 61 -5.96 13.46 -18.76
CA GLY A 61 -6.34 14.03 -20.06
C GLY A 61 -6.57 12.99 -21.15
N ARG A 62 -6.11 11.74 -20.97
CA ARG A 62 -6.21 10.64 -21.93
C ARG A 62 -7.29 9.66 -21.50
N ALA A 63 -8.56 9.95 -21.85
CA ALA A 63 -9.74 9.26 -21.30
C ALA A 63 -9.65 7.73 -21.28
N THR A 64 -9.28 7.10 -22.40
CA THR A 64 -9.15 5.64 -22.51
C THR A 64 -8.01 5.10 -21.64
N LEU A 65 -6.82 5.71 -21.72
CA LEU A 65 -5.65 5.28 -20.94
C LEU A 65 -5.89 5.45 -19.43
N ALA A 66 -6.48 6.58 -19.02
CA ALA A 66 -6.86 6.82 -17.64
C ALA A 66 -7.85 5.77 -17.12
N ALA A 67 -8.79 5.30 -17.96
CA ALA A 67 -9.71 4.23 -17.61
C ALA A 67 -9.02 2.91 -17.35
N TRP A 68 -8.14 2.50 -18.27
CA TRP A 68 -7.36 1.27 -18.12
C TRP A 68 -6.42 1.32 -16.92
N LEU A 69 -5.74 2.43 -16.71
CA LEU A 69 -4.83 2.59 -15.57
C LEU A 69 -5.59 2.61 -14.24
N GLU A 70 -6.71 3.32 -14.14
CA GLU A 70 -7.51 3.32 -12.90
C GLU A 70 -8.00 1.90 -12.55
N ASP A 71 -8.47 1.13 -13.54
CA ASP A 71 -8.90 -0.26 -13.35
C ASP A 71 -7.73 -1.20 -13.04
N GLY A 72 -6.61 -1.06 -13.76
CA GLY A 72 -5.40 -1.86 -13.55
C GLY A 72 -4.76 -1.61 -12.18
N LEU A 73 -4.72 -0.35 -11.72
CA LEU A 73 -4.21 -0.01 -10.39
C LEU A 73 -5.12 -0.52 -9.27
N VAL A 74 -6.45 -0.48 -9.45
CA VAL A 74 -7.37 -1.13 -8.49
C VAL A 74 -7.12 -2.64 -8.46
N ALA A 75 -6.99 -3.30 -9.62
CA ALA A 75 -6.70 -4.73 -9.69
C ALA A 75 -5.36 -5.08 -9.02
N LEU A 76 -4.32 -4.27 -9.24
CA LEU A 76 -3.03 -4.42 -8.56
C LEU A 76 -3.18 -4.26 -7.05
N GLY A 77 -3.95 -3.26 -6.60
CA GLY A 77 -4.29 -3.09 -5.18
C GLY A 77 -5.00 -4.31 -4.59
N VAL A 78 -5.96 -4.92 -5.31
CA VAL A 78 -6.61 -6.18 -4.89
C VAL A 78 -5.58 -7.30 -4.73
N VAL A 79 -4.73 -7.53 -5.74
CA VAL A 79 -3.74 -8.61 -5.71
C VAL A 79 -2.73 -8.42 -4.58
N THR A 80 -2.19 -7.22 -4.44
CA THR A 80 -1.24 -6.91 -3.36
C THR A 80 -1.87 -7.09 -1.99
N MET A 81 -3.07 -6.56 -1.76
CA MET A 81 -3.71 -6.68 -0.44
C MET A 81 -4.11 -8.13 -0.13
N ALA A 82 -4.52 -8.91 -1.12
CA ALA A 82 -4.75 -10.34 -0.95
C ALA A 82 -3.46 -11.07 -0.53
N LEU A 83 -2.36 -10.80 -1.22
CA LEU A 83 -1.04 -11.36 -0.91
C LEU A 83 -0.62 -11.03 0.52
N PHE A 84 -0.82 -9.79 0.98
CA PHE A 84 -0.47 -9.39 2.35
C PHE A 84 -1.42 -9.90 3.42
N ALA A 85 -2.73 -9.93 3.14
CA ALA A 85 -3.70 -10.46 4.08
C ALA A 85 -3.51 -11.97 4.28
N PHE A 86 -3.54 -12.74 3.20
CA PHE A 86 -3.47 -14.20 3.26
C PHE A 86 -2.05 -14.70 3.47
N GLY A 87 -1.05 -14.09 2.81
CA GLY A 87 0.36 -14.43 3.03
C GLY A 87 0.84 -14.03 4.42
N GLY A 88 0.37 -12.89 4.94
CA GLY A 88 0.63 -12.48 6.33
C GLY A 88 0.01 -13.45 7.34
N ALA A 89 -1.27 -13.79 7.17
CA ALA A 89 -1.93 -14.78 8.03
C ALA A 89 -1.25 -16.15 7.99
N ALA A 90 -0.92 -16.66 6.80
CA ALA A 90 -0.17 -17.91 6.65
C ALA A 90 1.22 -17.84 7.29
N GLY A 91 1.91 -16.71 7.13
CA GLY A 91 3.22 -16.46 7.74
C GLY A 91 3.16 -16.46 9.27
N LEU A 92 2.12 -15.86 9.87
CA LEU A 92 1.90 -15.88 11.32
C LEU A 92 1.57 -17.29 11.83
N LEU A 93 0.73 -18.05 11.12
CA LEU A 93 0.45 -19.45 11.48
C LEU A 93 1.70 -20.34 11.39
N MET A 94 2.53 -20.12 10.38
CA MET A 94 3.80 -20.84 10.25
C MET A 94 4.80 -20.43 11.35
N LEU A 95 4.82 -19.15 11.73
CA LEU A 95 5.65 -18.65 12.82
C LEU A 95 5.24 -19.30 14.15
N ASP A 96 3.95 -19.26 14.45
CA ASP A 96 3.37 -19.82 15.67
C ASP A 96 3.70 -21.32 15.80
N ALA A 97 3.41 -22.10 14.76
CA ALA A 97 3.76 -23.52 14.70
C ALA A 97 5.28 -23.79 14.80
N ALA A 98 6.12 -22.89 14.26
CA ALA A 98 7.57 -23.02 14.39
C ALA A 98 8.05 -22.77 15.82
N LEU A 99 7.46 -21.79 16.53
CA LEU A 99 7.81 -21.44 17.90
C LEU A 99 7.42 -22.52 18.91
N GLU A 100 6.43 -23.37 18.59
CA GLU A 100 6.10 -24.56 19.38
C GLU A 100 7.15 -25.68 19.23
N SER A 101 8.01 -25.63 18.20
CA SER A 101 8.97 -26.70 17.93
C SER A 101 10.22 -26.62 18.84
N PRO A 102 10.56 -27.69 19.58
CA PRO A 102 11.75 -27.72 20.43
C PRO A 102 13.06 -27.79 19.63
N THR A 103 13.00 -28.07 18.33
CA THR A 103 14.17 -28.14 17.44
C THR A 103 14.38 -26.85 16.65
N LEU A 104 13.56 -25.81 16.88
CA LEU A 104 13.69 -24.53 16.19
C LEU A 104 15.03 -23.89 16.53
N THR A 105 15.82 -23.56 15.51
CA THR A 105 17.03 -22.75 15.63
C THR A 105 16.76 -21.36 15.08
N GLY A 106 17.56 -20.37 15.49
CA GLY A 106 17.47 -19.01 14.93
C GLY A 106 17.76 -18.99 13.42
N GLN A 107 18.70 -19.81 12.96
CA GLN A 107 19.00 -19.98 11.54
C GLN A 107 17.79 -20.51 10.75
N THR A 108 17.14 -21.57 11.24
CA THR A 108 15.94 -22.13 10.59
C THR A 108 14.84 -21.08 10.50
N LEU A 109 14.63 -20.32 11.58
CA LEU A 109 13.64 -19.26 11.59
C LEU A 109 13.90 -18.20 10.51
N VAL A 110 15.14 -17.70 10.41
CA VAL A 110 15.51 -16.72 9.37
C VAL A 110 15.28 -17.28 7.97
N LEU A 111 15.70 -18.52 7.72
CA LEU A 111 15.53 -19.18 6.42
C LEU A 111 14.05 -19.36 6.03
N MET A 112 13.16 -19.52 7.00
CA MET A 112 11.71 -19.57 6.74
C MET A 112 11.17 -18.22 6.22
N PHE A 113 11.69 -17.09 6.69
CA PHE A 113 11.18 -15.76 6.34
C PHE A 113 11.94 -15.06 5.21
N LEU A 114 13.20 -15.41 4.95
CA LEU A 114 14.02 -14.76 3.92
C LEU A 114 13.34 -14.70 2.53
N PRO A 115 12.67 -15.77 2.04
CA PRO A 115 11.96 -15.73 0.75
C PRO A 115 10.78 -14.76 0.72
N SER A 116 10.24 -14.36 1.88
CA SER A 116 9.10 -13.44 1.95
C SER A 116 9.51 -11.97 1.76
N ILE A 117 10.78 -11.62 1.99
CA ILE A 117 11.28 -10.24 1.91
C ILE A 117 11.12 -9.66 0.50
N PRO A 118 11.61 -10.31 -0.59
CA PRO A 118 11.42 -9.78 -1.94
C PRO A 118 9.95 -9.64 -2.32
N VAL A 119 9.10 -10.58 -1.88
CA VAL A 119 7.65 -10.56 -2.13
C VAL A 119 7.01 -9.36 -1.42
N ALA A 120 7.38 -9.11 -0.18
CA ALA A 120 6.93 -7.96 0.59
C ALA A 120 7.34 -6.64 -0.06
N ILE A 121 8.59 -6.54 -0.55
CA ILE A 121 9.08 -5.35 -1.26
C ILE A 121 8.30 -5.15 -2.57
N LEU A 122 8.17 -6.20 -3.39
CA LEU A 122 7.47 -6.15 -4.68
C LEU A 122 5.98 -5.81 -4.54
N GLY A 123 5.35 -6.13 -3.41
CA GLY A 123 3.97 -5.69 -3.14
C GLY A 123 3.89 -4.26 -2.61
N ASN A 124 4.72 -3.91 -1.63
CA ASN A 124 4.61 -2.66 -0.86
C ASN A 124 5.06 -1.47 -1.68
N VAL A 125 6.26 -1.56 -2.27
CA VAL A 125 6.91 -0.43 -2.95
C VAL A 125 6.08 0.08 -4.13
N PRO A 126 5.58 -0.77 -5.06
CA PRO A 126 4.71 -0.28 -6.13
C PRO A 126 3.39 0.28 -5.60
N THR A 127 2.87 -0.28 -4.50
CA THR A 127 1.61 0.17 -3.93
C THR A 127 1.73 1.57 -3.33
N GLU A 128 2.82 1.82 -2.60
CA GLU A 128 3.13 3.11 -1.96
C GLU A 128 3.52 4.18 -2.98
N LEU A 129 4.45 3.86 -3.88
CA LEU A 129 5.03 4.83 -4.81
C LEU A 129 4.15 5.14 -6.01
N VAL A 130 3.24 4.23 -6.37
CA VAL A 130 2.51 4.31 -7.64
C VAL A 130 1.01 4.10 -7.43
N VAL A 131 0.56 2.97 -6.89
CA VAL A 131 -0.86 2.59 -6.88
C VAL A 131 -1.72 3.61 -6.14
N ILE A 132 -1.45 3.84 -4.86
CA ILE A 132 -2.25 4.75 -4.04
C ILE A 132 -2.19 6.19 -4.56
N PRO A 133 -1.01 6.82 -4.78
CA PRO A 133 -0.96 8.21 -5.22
C PRO A 133 -1.59 8.41 -6.60
N MET A 134 -1.39 7.48 -7.55
CA MET A 134 -2.06 7.58 -8.86
C MET A 134 -3.57 7.39 -8.77
N LEU A 135 -4.06 6.46 -7.93
CA LEU A 135 -5.50 6.27 -7.73
C LEU A 135 -6.17 7.48 -7.09
N LEU A 136 -5.52 8.16 -6.15
CA LEU A 136 -6.02 9.40 -5.55
C LEU A 136 -6.25 10.50 -6.61
N VAL A 137 -5.45 10.52 -7.67
CA VAL A 137 -5.56 11.50 -8.77
C VAL A 137 -6.50 11.03 -9.89
N LEU A 138 -6.29 9.83 -10.43
CA LEU A 138 -7.07 9.28 -11.54
C LEU A 138 -8.52 8.97 -11.13
N GLY A 139 -8.69 8.43 -9.92
CA GLY A 139 -9.98 8.10 -9.31
C GLY A 139 -10.72 9.32 -8.75
N TRP A 140 -10.21 10.55 -8.90
CA TRP A 140 -10.84 11.77 -8.40
C TRP A 140 -12.03 12.25 -9.26
N ARG A 141 -13.03 11.38 -9.36
CA ARG A 141 -14.29 11.58 -10.09
C ARG A 141 -15.47 11.42 -9.12
N PRO A 142 -16.56 12.19 -9.24
CA PRO A 142 -17.74 11.97 -8.41
C PRO A 142 -18.27 10.54 -8.58
N GLY A 143 -18.56 9.85 -7.48
CA GLY A 143 -19.09 8.48 -7.49
C GLY A 143 -18.62 7.63 -6.31
N ARG A 144 -19.20 6.44 -6.16
CA ARG A 144 -18.89 5.49 -5.08
C ARG A 144 -17.42 5.05 -5.10
N ARG A 145 -16.85 4.88 -6.30
CA ARG A 145 -15.45 4.46 -6.45
C ARG A 145 -14.45 5.43 -5.83
N ARG A 146 -14.68 6.75 -5.95
CA ARG A 146 -13.81 7.74 -5.31
C ARG A 146 -13.79 7.58 -3.80
N ILE A 147 -14.96 7.36 -3.20
CA ILE A 147 -15.07 7.15 -1.75
C ILE A 147 -14.27 5.91 -1.36
N LEU A 148 -14.45 4.80 -2.08
CA LEU A 148 -13.74 3.55 -1.83
C LEU A 148 -12.21 3.70 -1.98
N VAL A 149 -11.75 4.39 -3.03
CA VAL A 149 -10.31 4.68 -3.24
C VAL A 149 -9.74 5.53 -2.10
N VAL A 150 -10.46 6.57 -1.68
CA VAL A 150 -10.00 7.43 -0.57
C VAL A 150 -9.98 6.66 0.75
N VAL A 151 -10.98 5.81 1.01
CA VAL A 151 -11.01 4.92 2.19
C VAL A 151 -9.84 3.94 2.15
N ALA A 152 -9.59 3.27 1.02
CA ALA A 152 -8.46 2.37 0.86
C ALA A 152 -7.12 3.09 1.07
N ALA A 153 -6.96 4.28 0.49
CA ALA A 153 -5.77 5.10 0.67
C ALA A 153 -5.56 5.52 2.14
N ALA A 154 -6.62 5.91 2.85
CA ALA A 154 -6.54 6.29 4.26
C ALA A 154 -6.19 5.09 5.16
N LEU A 155 -6.85 3.94 4.95
CA LEU A 155 -6.55 2.71 5.68
C LEU A 155 -5.11 2.25 5.42
N TYR A 156 -4.68 2.29 4.16
CA TYR A 156 -3.32 1.92 3.77
C TYR A 156 -2.28 2.91 4.34
N PHE A 157 -2.58 4.20 4.36
CA PHE A 157 -1.74 5.22 5.00
C PHE A 157 -1.53 4.92 6.49
N VAL A 158 -2.61 4.70 7.24
CA VAL A 158 -2.54 4.34 8.66
C VAL A 158 -1.74 3.05 8.86
N HIS A 159 -1.98 2.04 8.03
CA HIS A 159 -1.26 0.77 8.05
C HIS A 159 0.26 0.95 7.85
N ARG A 160 0.67 1.79 6.88
CA ARG A 160 2.09 2.06 6.59
C ARG A 160 2.75 2.89 7.68
N VAL A 161 2.11 3.95 8.15
CA VAL A 161 2.63 4.77 9.26
C VAL A 161 2.83 3.91 10.51
N TRP A 162 1.85 3.07 10.86
CA TRP A 162 2.02 2.10 11.94
C TRP A 162 3.24 1.20 11.68
N THR A 163 3.31 0.58 10.51
CA THR A 163 4.41 -0.32 10.16
C THR A 163 5.78 0.32 10.34
N TYR A 164 5.98 1.55 9.86
CA TYR A 164 7.27 2.24 10.00
C TYR A 164 7.55 2.72 11.42
N LEU A 165 6.54 3.10 12.20
CA LEU A 165 6.76 3.57 13.57
C LEU A 165 6.99 2.45 14.58
N VAL A 166 6.36 1.28 14.39
CA VAL A 166 6.38 0.19 15.38
C VAL A 166 7.36 -0.92 15.00
N PHE A 167 7.59 -1.17 13.71
CA PHE A 167 8.31 -2.37 13.26
C PHE A 167 9.65 -2.11 12.54
N SER A 168 9.98 -0.86 12.22
CA SER A 168 11.27 -0.53 11.57
C SER A 168 12.46 -0.95 12.42
N SER A 169 12.46 -0.61 13.72
CA SER A 169 13.55 -0.92 14.64
C SER A 169 13.72 -2.41 14.90
N ALA A 170 12.63 -3.19 14.87
CA ALA A 170 12.65 -4.63 15.16
C ALA A 170 13.10 -5.51 13.98
N ARG A 171 13.09 -4.99 12.75
CA ARG A 171 13.51 -5.75 11.55
C ARG A 171 15.03 -5.94 11.44
N LEU A 172 15.83 -5.11 12.11
CA LEU A 172 17.28 -5.12 11.99
C LEU A 172 17.98 -6.11 12.95
N ASP A 173 17.26 -6.67 13.92
CA ASP A 173 17.83 -7.55 14.96
C ASP A 173 17.88 -9.04 14.58
N PHE A 174 17.41 -9.41 13.40
CA PHE A 174 17.52 -10.78 12.88
C PHE A 174 18.98 -11.23 12.70
N ALA A 175 19.93 -10.29 12.58
CA ALA A 175 21.35 -10.58 12.34
C ALA A 175 22.04 -11.28 13.52
N GLU A 176 21.57 -11.10 14.77
CA GLU A 176 22.07 -11.85 15.92
C GLU A 176 21.44 -13.26 15.99
N THR A 177 20.15 -13.35 15.66
CA THR A 177 19.39 -14.61 15.64
C THR A 177 19.86 -15.57 14.54
N GLU A 178 20.29 -15.03 13.39
CA GLU A 178 20.78 -15.78 12.23
C GLU A 178 21.98 -16.69 12.53
N ARG A 179 22.79 -16.34 13.53
CA ARG A 179 24.00 -17.11 13.88
C ARG A 179 23.75 -18.23 14.88
N SER A 180 22.54 -18.33 15.43
CA SER A 180 22.20 -19.38 16.40
C SER A 180 21.85 -20.69 15.68
N THR A 181 22.78 -21.64 15.71
CA THR A 181 22.62 -23.01 15.19
C THR A 181 22.18 -24.00 16.26
N THR A 182 22.16 -23.59 17.53
CA THR A 182 21.62 -24.38 18.63
C THR A 182 20.11 -24.21 18.73
N PRO A 183 19.37 -25.25 19.15
CA PRO A 183 17.94 -25.12 19.43
C PRO A 183 17.69 -24.00 20.45
N LEU A 184 16.71 -23.16 20.15
CA LEU A 184 16.27 -22.08 21.03
C LEU A 184 15.68 -22.68 22.31
N THR A 185 16.01 -22.10 23.45
CA THR A 185 15.33 -22.40 24.72
C THR A 185 13.87 -21.91 24.67
N GLU A 186 13.03 -22.46 25.53
CA GLU A 186 11.62 -22.04 25.63
C GLU A 186 11.47 -20.53 25.90
N ALA A 187 12.28 -20.00 26.82
CA ALA A 187 12.30 -18.56 27.13
C ALA A 187 12.74 -17.69 25.94
N GLU A 188 13.64 -18.19 25.09
CA GLU A 188 14.02 -17.48 23.86
C GLU A 188 12.90 -17.51 22.83
N ARG A 189 12.18 -18.63 22.69
CA ARG A 189 11.01 -18.73 21.78
C ARG A 189 9.88 -17.81 22.22
N GLU A 190 9.58 -17.71 23.52
CA GLU A 190 8.57 -16.78 24.04
C GLU A 190 8.94 -15.32 23.77
N ARG A 191 10.19 -14.93 24.06
CA ARG A 191 10.69 -13.57 23.76
C ARG A 191 10.59 -13.28 22.28
N LEU A 192 10.98 -14.23 21.43
CA LEU A 192 10.94 -14.08 19.99
C LEU A 192 9.51 -13.97 19.46
N GLY A 193 8.56 -14.75 20.00
CA GLY A 193 7.14 -14.60 19.69
C GLY A 193 6.61 -13.19 20.03
N SER A 194 7.00 -12.64 21.17
CA SER A 194 6.62 -11.26 21.54
C SER A 194 7.27 -10.21 20.62
N ALA A 195 8.54 -10.38 20.27
CA ALA A 195 9.29 -9.45 19.42
C ALA A 195 8.80 -9.47 17.96
N LEU A 196 8.44 -10.66 17.46
CA LEU A 196 7.90 -10.84 16.11
C LEU A 196 6.40 -10.53 16.00
N HIS A 197 5.76 -10.20 17.13
CA HIS A 197 4.34 -9.85 17.21
C HIS A 197 3.46 -10.93 16.57
N VAL A 198 3.47 -12.16 17.11
CA VAL A 198 2.64 -13.27 16.59
C VAL A 198 1.13 -12.89 16.54
N ASP A 199 0.69 -11.98 17.41
CA ASP A 199 -0.67 -11.41 17.44
C ASP A 199 -0.87 -10.17 16.54
N ASP A 200 -0.02 -9.96 15.53
CA ASP A 200 -0.04 -8.75 14.70
C ASP A 200 -1.39 -8.57 13.95
N PRO A 201 -2.19 -7.54 14.27
CA PRO A 201 -3.50 -7.34 13.66
C PRO A 201 -3.43 -6.78 12.24
N ARG A 202 -2.25 -6.48 11.69
CA ARG A 202 -2.10 -5.84 10.37
C ARG A 202 -2.64 -6.68 9.22
N TRP A 203 -2.59 -8.01 9.30
CA TRP A 203 -3.19 -8.86 8.27
C TRP A 203 -4.71 -8.66 8.17
N ILE A 204 -5.39 -8.35 9.28
CA ILE A 204 -6.82 -8.00 9.31
C ILE A 204 -7.03 -6.67 8.60
N LEU A 205 -6.19 -5.67 8.87
CA LEU A 205 -6.26 -4.38 8.18
C LEU A 205 -6.05 -4.54 6.66
N ASN A 206 -5.09 -5.38 6.24
CA ASN A 206 -4.90 -5.73 4.84
C ASN A 206 -6.14 -6.41 4.24
N LEU A 207 -6.83 -7.28 4.99
CA LEU A 207 -8.09 -7.90 4.56
C LEU A 207 -9.21 -6.87 4.37
N VAL A 208 -9.30 -5.86 5.25
CA VAL A 208 -10.26 -4.76 5.09
C VAL A 208 -9.93 -3.93 3.85
N ILE A 209 -8.66 -3.56 3.64
CA ILE A 209 -8.25 -2.80 2.45
C ILE A 209 -8.50 -3.62 1.18
N PHE A 210 -8.23 -4.93 1.20
CA PHE A 210 -8.57 -5.86 0.13
C PHE A 210 -10.07 -5.82 -0.21
N ALA A 211 -10.94 -5.94 0.81
CA ALA A 211 -12.38 -5.87 0.60
C ALA A 211 -12.81 -4.53 -0.02
N VAL A 212 -12.23 -3.41 0.42
CA VAL A 212 -12.51 -2.08 -0.14
C VAL A 212 -12.08 -1.98 -1.60
N PHE A 213 -10.89 -2.49 -1.97
CA PHE A 213 -10.45 -2.53 -3.37
C PHE A 213 -11.31 -3.46 -4.24
N LEU A 214 -11.73 -4.60 -3.71
CA LEU A 214 -12.61 -5.52 -4.40
C LEU A 214 -13.97 -4.87 -4.68
N LEU A 215 -14.52 -4.18 -3.70
CA LEU A 215 -15.72 -3.36 -3.87
C LEU A 215 -15.50 -2.25 -4.91
N ALA A 216 -14.34 -1.59 -4.90
CA ALA A 216 -14.00 -0.56 -5.88
C ALA A 216 -13.93 -1.11 -7.31
N ALA A 217 -13.46 -2.36 -7.48
CA ALA A 217 -13.39 -3.05 -8.77
C ALA A 217 -14.78 -3.28 -9.40
N HIS A 218 -15.84 -3.37 -8.60
CA HIS A 218 -17.21 -3.43 -9.11
C HIS A 218 -17.65 -2.13 -9.82
N PHE A 219 -16.97 -1.01 -9.60
CA PHE A 219 -17.25 0.29 -10.23
C PHE A 219 -16.22 0.62 -11.35
N SER A 220 -15.92 -0.36 -12.22
CA SER A 220 -14.95 -0.23 -13.33
C SER A 220 -15.25 0.96 -14.26
N ARG A 221 -14.20 1.73 -14.58
CA ARG A 221 -14.25 2.89 -15.47
C ARG A 221 -14.27 2.46 -16.92
N VAL A 222 -13.58 1.37 -17.27
CA VAL A 222 -13.61 0.82 -18.62
C VAL A 222 -15.02 0.35 -18.98
N ARG A 223 -15.75 -0.25 -18.02
CA ARG A 223 -17.16 -0.63 -18.22
C ARG A 223 -18.06 0.59 -18.42
N GLU A 224 -17.89 1.64 -17.61
CA GLU A 224 -18.63 2.90 -17.79
C GLU A 224 -18.39 3.51 -19.18
N ALA A 225 -17.14 3.52 -19.65
CA ALA A 225 -16.77 4.11 -20.93
C ALA A 225 -17.27 3.30 -22.16
N ARG A 226 -17.52 2.00 -21.99
CA ARG A 226 -18.00 1.09 -23.04
C ARG A 226 -19.51 0.88 -23.02
N ALA A 227 -20.20 1.28 -21.96
CA ALA A 227 -21.65 1.14 -21.89
C ALA A 227 -22.28 1.94 -23.05
N PRO A 228 -23.16 1.35 -23.86
CA PRO A 228 -23.86 2.09 -24.89
C PRO A 228 -24.58 3.25 -24.20
N ALA A 229 -24.46 4.46 -24.77
CA ALA A 229 -25.23 5.60 -24.31
C ALA A 229 -26.69 5.15 -24.30
N ARG A 230 -27.25 4.94 -23.09
CA ARG A 230 -28.66 4.61 -22.98
C ARG A 230 -29.36 5.75 -23.69
N SER A 231 -30.02 5.43 -24.81
CA SER A 231 -30.93 6.33 -25.48
C SER A 231 -31.90 6.79 -24.39
N VAL A 232 -31.72 8.01 -23.91
CA VAL A 232 -32.70 8.66 -23.06
C VAL A 232 -33.87 8.85 -24.01
N GLY A 233 -34.79 7.89 -23.97
CA GLY A 233 -36.04 7.94 -24.69
C GLY A 233 -36.76 9.21 -24.28
N SER A 234 -37.12 9.95 -25.32
CA SER A 234 -38.19 10.95 -25.41
C SER A 234 -39.30 10.80 -24.38
#